data_AF-A0A506QMM4-F1
#
_entry.id   AF-A0A506QMM4-F1
#
_cell.length_a   1.000
_cell.length_b   1.000
_cell.length_c   1.000
_cell.angle_alpha   90.00
_cell.angle_beta   90.00
_cell.angle_gamma   90.00
#
_symmetry.space_group_name_H-M   'P 1'
#
loop_
_entity.id
_entity.type
_entity.pdbx_description
1 polymer ?
#
loop_
_entity_poly.entity_id
_entity_poly.type
_entity_poly.pdbx_seq_one_letter_code
_entity_poly.pdbx_strand_id
1 'polypeptide(L)' 'MPGTRSGIGKIQASLNGLSPKLRSIAEHILKHPQDVVHKSITELAEVTNSSEATIFRLCKPLGLQGFQDLKI' A
#
# COMPACT_ATOMS: atom_id res chain seq x y z
N MET A 1 13.35 -2.84 -20.77
CA MET A 1 11.90 -3.07 -20.57
C MET A 1 11.51 -2.42 -19.25
N PRO A 2 10.44 -1.60 -19.24
CA PRO A 2 10.40 -0.33 -18.51
C PRO A 2 9.94 -0.44 -17.04
N GLY A 3 10.46 0.47 -16.21
CA GLY A 3 9.71 1.21 -15.18
C GLY A 3 9.42 0.50 -13.85
N THR A 4 9.94 1.09 -12.76
CA THR A 4 9.29 1.18 -11.42
C THR A 4 8.86 -0.11 -10.70
N ARG A 5 9.79 -0.78 -10.00
CA ARG A 5 9.49 -2.00 -9.20
C ARG A 5 9.38 -1.83 -7.67
N SER A 6 9.49 -0.65 -7.06
CA SER A 6 9.91 -0.62 -5.64
C SER A 6 8.82 -0.71 -4.54
N GLY A 7 7.57 -0.30 -4.76
CA GLY A 7 6.53 -0.37 -3.71
C GLY A 7 5.47 -1.46 -3.94
N ILE A 8 4.82 -1.42 -5.11
CA ILE A 8 3.65 -2.25 -5.44
C ILE A 8 4.00 -3.74 -5.58
N GLY A 9 5.15 -4.06 -6.17
CA GLY A 9 5.60 -5.45 -6.33
C GLY A 9 5.81 -6.16 -4.98
N LYS A 10 6.24 -5.41 -3.95
CA LYS A 10 6.37 -5.94 -2.59
C LYS A 10 5.00 -6.22 -1.98
N ILE A 11 4.02 -5.34 -2.18
CA ILE A 11 2.63 -5.55 -1.72
C ILE A 11 2.10 -6.87 -2.27
N GLN A 12 2.27 -7.10 -3.57
CA GLN A 12 1.80 -8.33 -4.21
C GLN A 12 2.49 -9.58 -3.65
N ALA A 13 3.78 -9.50 -3.34
CA ALA A 13 4.53 -10.61 -2.75
C ALA A 13 4.08 -10.92 -1.30
N SER A 14 3.75 -9.90 -0.51
CA SER A 14 3.31 -10.07 0.88
C SER A 14 1.81 -10.32 1.05
N LEU A 15 1.03 -10.23 -0.03
CA LEU A 15 -0.45 -10.25 -0.02
C LEU A 15 -1.05 -11.49 0.66
N ASN A 16 -0.39 -12.64 0.50
CA ASN A 16 -0.80 -13.91 1.11
C ASN A 16 -0.58 -13.98 2.63
N GLY A 17 0.31 -13.14 3.18
CA GLY A 17 0.59 -13.06 4.62
C GLY A 17 -0.17 -11.96 5.35
N LEU A 18 -0.98 -11.17 4.65
CA LEU A 18 -1.73 -10.06 5.22
C LEU A 18 -3.06 -10.51 5.83
N SER A 19 -3.45 -9.90 6.95
CA SER A 19 -4.80 -10.05 7.50
C SER A 19 -5.86 -9.57 6.48
N PRO A 20 -7.11 -10.06 6.53
CA PRO A 20 -8.14 -9.72 5.55
C PRO A 20 -8.32 -8.21 5.33
N LYS A 21 -8.23 -7.42 6.41
CA LYS A 21 -8.33 -5.96 6.36
C LYS A 21 -7.16 -5.31 5.63
N LEU A 22 -5.94 -5.77 5.88
CA LEU A 22 -4.73 -5.29 5.19
C LEU A 22 -4.70 -5.75 3.73
N ARG A 23 -5.17 -6.96 3.46
CA ARG A 23 -5.30 -7.49 2.12
C ARG A 23 -6.24 -6.65 1.25
N SER A 24 -7.38 -6.24 1.79
CA SER A 24 -8.32 -5.34 1.08
C SER A 24 -7.63 -4.03 0.66
N ILE A 25 -6.84 -3.42 1.56
CA ILE A 25 -6.06 -2.21 1.27
C ILE A 25 -5.01 -2.49 0.19
N ALA A 26 -4.24 -3.58 0.32
CA ALA A 26 -3.25 -4.00 -0.66
C ALA A 26 -3.83 -4.21 -2.06
N GLU A 27 -4.97 -4.89 -2.14
CA GLU A 27 -5.71 -5.13 -3.38
C GLU A 27 -6.24 -3.82 -3.97
N HIS A 28 -6.70 -2.89 -3.14
CA HIS A 28 -7.12 -1.56 -3.59
C HIS A 28 -5.94 -0.79 -4.19
N ILE A 29 -4.77 -0.80 -3.53
CA ILE A 29 -3.53 -0.18 -4.04
C ILE A 29 -3.09 -0.83 -5.35
N LEU A 30 -3.18 -2.16 -5.46
CA LEU A 30 -2.81 -2.87 -6.70
C LEU A 30 -3.76 -2.58 -7.86
N LYS A 31 -5.05 -2.38 -7.57
CA LYS A 31 -6.05 -1.95 -8.57
C LYS A 31 -5.90 -0.48 -8.95
N HIS A 32 -5.50 0.37 -8.01
CA HIS A 32 -5.38 1.81 -8.18
C HIS A 32 -3.99 2.32 -7.75
N PRO A 33 -2.92 1.94 -8.46
CA PRO A 33 -1.55 2.32 -8.08
C PRO A 33 -1.33 3.84 -8.15
N GLN A 34 -2.05 4.52 -9.02
CA GLN A 34 -2.08 5.98 -9.14
C GLN A 34 -2.53 6.68 -7.85
N ASP A 35 -3.41 6.07 -7.07
CA ASP A 35 -3.87 6.65 -5.81
C ASP A 35 -2.74 6.73 -4.80
N VAL A 36 -1.83 5.75 -4.77
CA VAL A 36 -0.66 5.82 -3.90
C VAL A 36 0.27 6.94 -4.29
N VAL A 37 0.39 7.24 -5.58
CA VAL A 37 1.27 8.31 -6.08
C VAL A 37 0.65 9.69 -5.80
N HIS A 38 -0.63 9.86 -6.13
CA HIS A 38 -1.31 11.15 -6.09
C HIS A 38 -1.93 11.49 -4.73
N LYS A 39 -2.42 10.50 -3.98
CA LYS A 39 -3.07 10.71 -2.68
C LYS A 39 -2.07 10.65 -1.53
N SER A 40 -2.51 11.18 -0.40
CA SER A 40 -1.85 11.06 0.89
C SER A 40 -2.27 9.78 1.63
N ILE A 41 -1.53 9.41 2.69
CA ILE A 41 -1.87 8.25 3.52
C ILE A 41 -3.28 8.38 4.12
N THR A 42 -3.69 9.59 4.47
CA THR A 42 -4.99 9.93 5.07
C THR A 42 -6.12 9.72 4.08
N GLU A 43 -5.98 10.22 2.86
CA GLU A 43 -6.96 9.99 1.78
C GLU A 43 -7.05 8.50 1.41
N LEU A 44 -5.92 7.79 1.37
CA LEU A 44 -5.93 6.35 1.11
C LEU A 44 -6.65 5.59 2.24
N ALA A 45 -6.43 6.01 3.49
CA ALA A 45 -7.12 5.50 4.67
C ALA A 45 -8.64 5.73 4.54
N GLU A 46 -9.09 6.93 4.16
CA GLU A 46 -10.51 7.21 3.95
C GLU A 46 -11.12 6.35 2.84
N VAL A 47 -10.47 6.28 1.68
CA VAL A 47 -10.96 5.50 0.51
C VAL A 47 -11.01 4.00 0.82
N THR A 48 -10.05 3.49 1.60
CA THR A 48 -10.01 2.08 2.03
C THR A 48 -10.74 1.82 3.34
N ASN A 49 -11.49 2.81 3.85
CA ASN A 49 -12.23 2.75 5.10
C ASN A 49 -11.40 2.17 6.27
N SER A 50 -10.16 2.66 6.35
CA SER A 50 -9.10 2.19 7.23
C SER A 50 -8.46 3.38 7.92
N SER A 51 -7.72 3.13 9.00
CA SER A 51 -6.97 4.19 9.68
C SER A 51 -5.57 4.32 9.11
N GLU A 52 -4.95 5.49 9.21
CA GLU A 52 -3.55 5.71 8.82
C GLU A 52 -2.61 4.67 9.45
N ALA A 53 -2.83 4.33 10.73
CA ALA A 53 -2.09 3.27 11.42
C ALA A 53 -2.23 1.89 10.75
N THR A 54 -3.37 1.60 10.11
CA THR A 54 -3.59 0.35 9.37
C THR A 54 -2.80 0.35 8.06
N ILE A 55 -2.78 1.48 7.34
CA ILE A 55 -1.93 1.67 6.16
C ILE A 55 -0.45 1.55 6.55
N PHE A 56 -0.06 2.10 7.68
CA PHE A 56 1.30 1.99 8.20
C PHE A 56 1.67 0.55 8.58
N ARG A 57 0.73 -0.21 9.16
CA ARG A 57 0.88 -1.65 9.44
C ARG A 57 1.06 -2.47 8.17
N LEU A 58 0.52 -2.05 7.04
CA LEU A 58 0.78 -2.66 5.73
C LEU A 58 2.24 -2.44 5.29
N CYS A 59 2.78 -1.23 5.52
CA CYS A 59 4.13 -0.84 5.12
C CYS A 59 5.23 -1.60 5.91
N LYS A 60 4.96 -1.91 7.18
CA LYS A 60 5.90 -2.58 8.09
C LYS A 60 6.44 -3.94 7.58
N PRO A 61 5.61 -4.93 7.20
CA PRO A 61 6.10 -6.20 6.64
C PRO A 61 6.78 -6.05 5.27
N LEU A 62 6.57 -4.94 4.57
CA LEU A 62 7.20 -4.65 3.27
C LEU A 62 8.61 -4.05 3.42
N GLY A 63 9.04 -3.80 4.67
CA GLY A 63 10.29 -3.11 4.97
C GLY A 63 10.26 -1.64 4.58
N LEU A 64 9.07 -1.04 4.49
CA LEU A 64 8.88 0.38 4.20
C LEU A 64 8.77 1.13 5.53
N GLN A 65 9.44 2.29 5.64
CA GLN A 65 9.38 3.09 6.86
C GLN A 65 8.09 3.90 6.95
N GLY A 66 7.34 4.02 5.85
CA GLY A 66 6.03 4.65 5.84
C GLY A 66 5.36 4.60 4.46
N PHE A 67 4.24 5.31 4.33
CA PHE A 67 3.50 5.39 3.06
C PHE A 67 4.26 6.15 1.97
N GLN A 68 5.14 7.07 2.35
CA GLN A 68 5.93 7.87 1.41
C GLN A 68 6.98 7.02 0.67
N ASP A 69 7.50 5.98 1.31
CA ASP A 69 8.36 4.94 0.72
C ASP A 69 7.63 4.09 -0.34
N LEU A 70 6.30 4.14 -0.33
CA LEU A 70 5.44 3.47 -1.30
C LEU A 70 5.26 4.31 -2.57
N LYS A 71 5.54 5.63 -2.51
CA LYS A 71 5.61 6.51 -3.68
C LYS A 71 6.92 6.26 -4.42
N ILE A 72 6.84 6.08 -5.73
CA ILE A 72 7.98 5.88 -6.65
C ILE A 72 8.18 7.14 -7.47
#